data_AF-A0ABD1NY97-F1
#
_entry.id   AF-A0ABD1NY97-F1
#
_cell.length_a   1.000
_cell.length_b   1.000
_cell.length_c   1.000
_cell.angle_alpha   90.00
_cell.angle_beta   90.00
_cell.angle_gamma   90.00
#
_symmetry.space_group_name_H-M   'P 1'
#
loop_
_entity.id
_entity.type
_entity.pdbx_description
1 polymer ?
#
loop_
_entity_poly.entity_id
_entity_poly.type
_entity_poly.pdbx_seq_one_letter_code
_entity_poly.pdbx_strand_id
1 'polypeptide(L)'
;MEEFLHDVPGSGGIIGCSLLLIQVTRFICGGFALGIRFNHTMVDAYGALQFLHAITEFVKGASAPSIPPIWQREQYLNARSPPRITCTHNEFEQITHNKLSSDDMMDSDKLIRTAIFFSPKDIQALRNQVLSENFHRCPRFDLITACLWKCRTIVLNPADPDEMVRVSIIINARGK
;
A
#
# COMPACT_ATOMS: atom_id res chain seq x y z
N MET A 1 7.38 -16.33 -2.07
CA MET A 1 7.88 -15.13 -1.35
C MET A 1 8.53 -15.54 -0.03
N GLU A 2 8.00 -16.54 0.66
CA GLU A 2 8.59 -17.14 1.88
C GLU A 2 10.02 -17.66 1.69
N GLU A 3 10.39 -18.08 0.48
CA GLU A 3 11.77 -18.50 0.17
C GLU A 3 12.81 -17.37 0.20
N PHE A 4 12.39 -16.09 0.09
CA PHE A 4 13.32 -14.96 -0.07
C PHE A 4 13.46 -14.10 1.18
N LEU A 5 12.48 -14.16 2.09
CA LEU A 5 12.43 -13.38 3.31
C LEU A 5 11.97 -14.28 4.44
N HIS A 6 12.89 -14.58 5.36
CA HIS A 6 12.63 -15.44 6.51
C HIS A 6 11.63 -14.76 7.44
N ASP A 7 10.62 -15.53 7.87
CA ASP A 7 9.70 -15.06 8.88
C ASP A 7 10.31 -15.23 10.27
N VAL A 8 10.90 -14.15 10.78
CA VAL A 8 11.55 -14.15 12.09
C VAL A 8 10.48 -14.36 13.17
N PRO A 9 10.60 -15.38 14.04
CA PRO A 9 9.63 -15.62 15.11
C PRO A 9 9.41 -14.39 15.98
N GLY A 10 8.16 -14.07 16.29
CA GLY A 10 7.79 -12.89 17.09
C GLY A 10 7.81 -11.55 16.33
N SER A 11 8.11 -11.55 15.03
CA SER A 11 8.15 -10.30 14.22
C SER A 11 6.80 -9.88 13.62
N GLY A 12 5.78 -10.73 13.66
CA GLY A 12 4.45 -10.46 13.08
C GLY A 12 3.53 -9.56 13.93
N GLY A 13 3.94 -9.22 15.15
CA GLY A 13 3.15 -8.37 16.05
C GLY A 13 3.14 -6.89 15.66
N ILE A 14 2.32 -6.10 16.35
CA ILE A 14 2.34 -4.63 16.30
C ILE A 14 3.15 -4.06 17.48
N ILE A 15 2.98 -4.64 18.66
CA ILE A 15 3.63 -4.23 19.91
C ILE A 15 4.62 -5.32 20.32
N GLY A 16 5.77 -4.92 20.86
CA GLY A 16 6.78 -5.86 21.37
C GLY A 16 7.55 -6.62 20.29
N CYS A 17 7.51 -6.16 19.04
CA CYS A 17 8.21 -6.75 17.90
C CYS A 17 9.28 -5.80 17.34
N SER A 18 10.17 -6.33 16.49
CA SER A 18 11.20 -5.55 15.82
C SER A 18 10.62 -4.49 14.88
N LEU A 19 11.15 -3.26 14.94
CA LEU A 19 10.71 -2.15 14.09
C LEU A 19 11.22 -2.26 12.64
N LEU A 20 12.38 -2.86 12.46
CA LEU A 20 13.06 -3.02 11.18
C LEU A 20 13.80 -4.36 11.15
N LEU A 21 13.62 -5.11 10.08
CA LEU A 21 14.41 -6.30 9.75
C LEU A 21 14.94 -6.15 8.33
N ILE A 22 16.22 -6.45 8.13
CA ILE A 22 16.89 -6.43 6.83
C ILE A 22 17.51 -7.80 6.62
N GLN A 23 17.22 -8.41 5.47
CA GLN A 23 17.78 -9.68 5.03
C GLN A 23 18.44 -9.53 3.67
N VAL A 24 19.66 -10.04 3.53
CA VAL A 24 20.34 -10.17 2.24
C VAL A 24 20.42 -11.64 1.89
N THR A 25 19.74 -12.04 0.82
CA THR A 25 19.72 -13.41 0.33
C THR A 25 20.57 -13.48 -0.93
N ARG A 26 21.75 -14.12 -0.86
CA ARG A 26 22.66 -14.27 -2.00
C ARG A 26 22.35 -15.57 -2.76
N PHE A 27 22.20 -15.47 -4.07
CA PHE A 27 21.96 -16.59 -4.96
C PHE A 27 23.26 -17.24 -5.41
N ILE A 28 23.19 -18.52 -5.75
CA ILE A 28 24.34 -19.30 -6.26
C ILE A 28 24.95 -18.69 -7.53
N CYS A 29 24.15 -17.99 -8.34
CA CYS A 29 24.61 -17.29 -9.54
C CYS A 29 25.32 -15.96 -9.27
N GLY A 30 25.48 -15.57 -8.00
CA GLY A 30 26.12 -14.33 -7.58
C GLY A 30 25.19 -13.13 -7.46
N GLY A 31 23.95 -13.22 -7.96
CA GLY A 31 22.90 -12.23 -7.68
C GLY A 31 22.48 -12.22 -6.21
N PHE A 32 21.71 -11.21 -5.78
CA PHE A 32 21.15 -11.17 -4.43
C PHE A 32 19.77 -10.51 -4.41
N ALA A 33 18.98 -10.82 -3.38
CA ALA A 33 17.75 -10.14 -3.02
C ALA A 33 17.93 -9.43 -1.68
N LEU A 34 17.39 -8.21 -1.58
CA LEU A 34 17.31 -7.45 -0.33
C LEU A 34 15.86 -7.46 0.15
N GLY A 35 15.60 -8.20 1.22
CA GLY A 35 14.32 -8.26 1.89
C GLY A 35 14.29 -7.29 3.07
N ILE A 36 13.25 -6.46 3.16
CA ILE A 36 13.12 -5.45 4.21
C ILE A 36 11.72 -5.52 4.79
N ARG A 37 11.63 -5.61 6.12
CA ARG A 37 10.37 -5.55 6.86
C ARG A 37 10.40 -4.36 7.79
N PHE A 38 9.32 -3.61 7.78
CA PHE A 38 9.08 -2.54 8.73
C PHE A 38 7.86 -2.86 9.57
N ASN A 39 7.88 -2.46 10.83
CA ASN A 39 6.65 -2.27 11.58
C ASN A 39 5.91 -1.06 10.97
N HIS A 40 4.77 -1.32 10.33
CA HIS A 40 4.03 -0.32 9.54
C HIS A 40 3.51 0.86 10.40
N THR A 41 3.41 0.71 11.73
CA THR A 41 3.05 1.83 12.62
C THR A 41 4.11 2.95 12.63
N MET A 42 5.36 2.61 12.31
CA MET A 42 6.47 3.57 12.35
C MET A 42 6.68 4.29 11.03
N VAL A 43 6.19 3.75 9.91
CA VAL A 43 6.59 4.18 8.57
C VAL A 43 5.51 3.90 7.53
N ASP A 44 5.31 4.86 6.63
CA ASP A 44 4.51 4.67 5.42
C ASP A 44 5.42 4.34 4.22
N ALA A 45 4.83 3.99 3.07
CA ALA A 45 5.59 3.63 1.88
C ALA A 45 6.59 4.74 1.45
N TYR A 46 6.20 6.01 1.59
CA TYR A 46 7.06 7.13 1.23
C TYR A 46 8.25 7.29 2.18
N GLY A 47 8.02 7.19 3.49
CA GLY A 47 9.08 7.21 4.50
C GLY A 47 10.04 6.02 4.37
N ALA A 48 9.54 4.84 3.99
CA ALA A 48 10.37 3.69 3.70
C ALA A 48 11.30 3.96 2.52
N LEU A 49 10.79 4.54 1.43
CA LEU A 49 11.61 4.93 0.28
C LEU A 49 12.66 5.99 0.64
N GLN A 50 12.30 6.99 1.45
CA GLN A 50 13.27 7.99 1.94
C GLN A 50 14.39 7.34 2.78
N PHE A 51 14.04 6.39 3.65
CA PHE A 51 15.02 5.65 4.44
C PHE A 51 15.97 4.84 3.54
N LEU A 52 15.46 4.14 2.53
CA LEU A 52 16.29 3.42 1.57
C LEU A 52 17.18 4.36 0.77
N HIS A 53 16.66 5.51 0.33
CA HIS A 53 17.45 6.52 -0.34
C HIS A 53 18.61 7.00 0.55
N ALA A 54 18.35 7.33 1.81
CA ALA A 54 19.38 7.71 2.77
C ALA A 54 20.45 6.62 2.95
N ILE A 55 20.06 5.34 3.04
CA ILE A 55 21.02 4.22 3.07
C ILE A 55 21.91 4.25 1.81
N THR A 56 21.33 4.45 0.62
CA THR A 56 22.13 4.49 -0.61
C THR A 56 23.10 5.68 -0.65
N GLU A 57 22.74 6.82 -0.05
CA GLU A 57 23.63 7.97 0.08
C GLU A 57 24.82 7.67 1.00
N PHE A 58 24.56 7.05 2.15
CA PHE A 58 25.62 6.63 3.07
C PHE A 58 26.56 5.59 2.45
N VAL A 59 26.03 4.62 1.70
CA VAL A 59 26.85 3.65 0.95
C VAL A 59 27.76 4.34 -0.08
N LYS A 60 27.33 5.49 -0.63
CA LYS A 60 28.12 6.32 -1.55
C LYS A 60 29.09 7.27 -0.84
N GLY A 61 29.17 7.24 0.48
CA GLY A 61 30.09 8.06 1.28
C GLY A 61 29.55 9.42 1.70
N ALA A 62 28.23 9.64 1.60
CA ALA A 62 27.63 10.84 2.20
C ALA A 62 27.80 10.83 3.73
N SER A 63 28.05 11.98 4.34
CA SER A 63 28.13 12.12 5.80
C SER A 63 26.76 12.31 6.47
N ALA A 64 25.75 12.68 5.70
CA ALA A 64 24.38 12.92 6.14
C ALA A 64 23.40 12.66 4.98
N PRO A 65 22.12 12.32 5.27
CA PRO A 65 21.12 12.16 4.23
C PRO A 65 20.73 13.52 3.65
N SER A 66 20.40 13.57 2.35
CA SER A 66 19.93 14.80 1.70
C SER A 66 18.61 15.32 2.27
N ILE A 67 17.77 14.42 2.77
CA ILE A 67 16.53 14.74 3.47
C ILE A 67 16.73 14.37 4.94
N PRO A 68 16.86 15.35 5.86
CA PRO A 68 17.05 15.07 7.27
C PRO A 68 15.77 14.48 7.89
N PRO A 69 15.89 13.54 8.84
CA PRO A 69 14.73 13.04 9.57
C PRO A 69 14.12 14.15 10.43
N ILE A 70 12.79 14.21 10.44
CA ILE A 70 12.02 15.08 11.33
C ILE A 70 11.63 14.27 12.57
N TRP A 71 12.05 14.76 13.73
CA TRP A 71 11.70 14.20 15.03
C TRP A 71 10.46 14.91 15.61
N GLN A 72 9.99 14.47 16.78
CA GLN A 72 8.85 15.09 17.48
C GLN A 72 7.57 15.11 16.62
N ARG A 73 7.22 13.94 16.06
CA ARG A 73 6.09 13.76 15.14
C ARG A 73 4.76 14.24 15.74
N GLU A 74 4.62 14.12 17.05
CA GLU A 74 3.47 14.59 17.82
C GLU A 74 3.21 16.08 17.62
N GLN A 75 4.25 16.91 17.49
CA GLN A 75 4.09 18.35 17.28
C GLN A 75 3.41 18.68 15.95
N TYR A 76 3.52 17.78 14.95
CA TYR A 76 2.97 17.97 13.61
C TYR A 76 1.65 17.23 13.39
N LEU A 77 1.39 16.16 14.15
CA LEU A 77 0.26 15.25 13.94
C LEU A 77 -0.77 15.27 15.07
N ASN A 78 -0.68 16.22 16.00
CA ASN A 78 -1.66 16.37 17.07
C ASN A 78 -3.06 16.67 16.53
N ALA A 79 -4.07 16.11 17.21
CA ALA A 79 -5.45 16.46 16.97
C ALA A 79 -5.69 17.96 17.26
N ARG A 80 -6.63 18.55 16.53
CA ARG A 80 -7.11 19.92 16.82
C ARG A 80 -7.70 19.97 18.23
N SER A 81 -7.48 21.10 18.92
CA SER A 81 -8.08 21.40 20.21
C SER A 81 -8.90 22.70 20.12
N PRO A 82 -10.25 22.64 20.18
CA PRO A 82 -11.07 21.43 20.34
C PRO A 82 -11.11 20.57 19.07
N PRO A 83 -11.48 19.28 19.19
CA PRO A 83 -11.70 18.43 18.02
C PRO A 83 -12.76 19.03 17.10
N ARG A 84 -12.46 19.09 15.81
CA ARG A 84 -13.39 19.55 14.76
C ARG A 84 -13.50 18.46 13.70
N ILE A 85 -14.70 17.94 13.48
CA ILE A 85 -14.98 16.98 12.42
C ILE A 85 -15.51 17.75 11.22
N THR A 86 -14.87 17.61 10.06
CA THR A 86 -15.21 18.37 8.84
C THR A 86 -15.90 17.53 7.78
N CYS A 87 -15.87 16.20 7.93
CA CYS A 87 -16.47 15.24 7.01
C CYS A 87 -16.80 13.94 7.74
N THR A 88 -17.71 13.15 7.19
CA THR A 88 -17.96 11.78 7.62
C THR A 88 -16.81 10.88 7.15
N HIS A 89 -16.25 10.11 8.07
CA HIS A 89 -15.13 9.20 7.80
C HIS A 89 -15.61 7.76 7.60
N ASN A 90 -16.08 7.45 6.40
CA ASN A 90 -16.60 6.12 6.05
C ASN A 90 -15.51 5.05 6.01
N GLU A 91 -14.24 5.46 5.90
CA GLU A 91 -13.07 4.57 5.88
C GLU A 91 -12.81 3.88 7.23
N PHE A 92 -13.37 4.40 8.33
CA PHE A 92 -13.28 3.82 9.66
C PHE A 92 -14.62 3.24 10.14
N GLU A 93 -15.62 3.18 9.26
CA GLU A 93 -16.91 2.57 9.57
C GLU A 93 -16.74 1.06 9.83
N GLN A 94 -17.17 0.60 11.00
CA GLN A 94 -17.18 -0.83 11.32
C GLN A 94 -18.37 -1.47 10.61
N ILE A 95 -18.12 -2.07 9.45
CA ILE A 95 -19.14 -2.85 8.74
C ILE A 95 -19.26 -4.20 9.44
N THR A 96 -20.40 -4.44 10.09
CA THR A 96 -20.75 -5.75 10.66
C THR A 96 -21.02 -6.71 9.52
N HIS A 97 -19.98 -7.30 8.93
CA HIS A 97 -20.16 -8.36 7.95
C HIS A 97 -20.88 -9.53 8.64
N ASN A 98 -22.03 -9.94 8.10
CA ASN A 98 -22.62 -11.22 8.45
C ASN A 98 -21.55 -12.31 8.24
N LYS A 99 -21.31 -13.11 9.28
CA LYS A 99 -20.19 -14.07 9.49
C LYS A 99 -19.83 -15.06 8.37
N LEU A 100 -20.47 -15.01 7.21
CA LEU A 100 -20.41 -16.04 6.18
C LEU A 100 -19.42 -15.74 5.03
N SER A 101 -18.93 -14.51 4.86
CA SER A 101 -18.07 -14.14 3.71
C SER A 101 -16.70 -13.55 4.05
N SER A 102 -16.46 -13.13 5.30
CA SER A 102 -15.21 -12.47 5.69
C SER A 102 -14.07 -13.45 6.01
N ASP A 103 -14.39 -14.68 6.42
CA ASP A 103 -13.37 -15.64 6.91
C ASP A 103 -12.55 -16.26 5.77
N ASP A 104 -13.17 -16.53 4.61
CA ASP A 104 -12.51 -17.11 3.44
C ASP A 104 -11.74 -16.08 2.59
N MET A 105 -12.14 -14.80 2.60
CA MET A 105 -11.47 -13.73 1.84
C MET A 105 -10.17 -13.24 2.49
N MET A 106 -10.00 -13.49 3.79
CA MET A 106 -8.85 -13.04 4.59
C MET A 106 -7.83 -14.16 4.86
N ASP A 107 -8.12 -15.38 4.42
CA ASP A 107 -7.18 -16.49 4.45
C ASP A 107 -6.10 -16.27 3.37
N SER A 108 -5.02 -15.59 3.76
CA SER A 108 -3.90 -15.27 2.87
C SER A 108 -3.26 -16.53 2.26
N ASP A 109 -3.46 -17.71 2.84
CA ASP A 109 -2.87 -18.97 2.35
C ASP A 109 -3.64 -19.52 1.14
N LYS A 110 -4.91 -19.13 0.99
CA LYS A 110 -5.72 -19.44 -0.21
C LYS A 110 -5.52 -18.46 -1.36
N LEU A 111 -4.81 -17.35 -1.13
CA LEU A 111 -4.62 -16.30 -2.13
C LEU A 111 -3.36 -16.53 -2.97
N ILE A 112 -3.52 -16.60 -4.29
CA ILE A 112 -2.40 -16.62 -5.24
C ILE A 112 -1.94 -15.19 -5.51
N ARG A 113 -0.67 -14.90 -5.19
CA ARG A 113 -0.03 -13.62 -5.55
C ARG A 113 0.37 -13.67 -7.02
N THR A 114 -0.13 -12.72 -7.81
CA THR A 114 0.21 -12.56 -9.23
C THR A 114 0.53 -11.12 -9.58
N ALA A 115 1.26 -10.91 -10.66
CA ALA A 115 1.57 -9.60 -11.22
C ALA A 115 0.90 -9.46 -12.59
N ILE A 116 0.11 -8.39 -12.74
CA ILE A 116 -0.50 -8.03 -14.02
C ILE A 116 0.25 -6.82 -14.56
N PHE A 117 0.81 -6.98 -15.76
CA PHE A 117 1.58 -5.94 -16.43
C PHE A 117 0.70 -5.22 -17.45
N PHE A 118 0.61 -3.90 -17.33
CA PHE A 118 -0.11 -3.05 -18.28
C PHE A 118 0.89 -2.37 -19.21
N SER A 119 0.85 -2.73 -20.49
CA SER A 119 1.64 -2.05 -21.51
C SER A 119 1.05 -0.67 -21.85
N PRO A 120 1.82 0.21 -22.51
CA PRO A 120 1.27 1.48 -23.03
C PRO A 120 0.06 1.29 -23.95
N LYS A 121 0.03 0.19 -24.73
CA LYS A 121 -1.11 -0.15 -25.61
C LYS A 121 -2.34 -0.52 -24.80
N ASP A 122 -2.19 -1.29 -23.73
CA ASP A 122 -3.30 -1.68 -22.85
C ASP A 122 -3.91 -0.45 -22.16
N ILE A 123 -3.05 0.45 -21.67
CA ILE A 123 -3.48 1.70 -21.05
C ILE A 123 -4.21 2.58 -22.07
N GLN A 124 -3.74 2.65 -23.31
CA GLN A 124 -4.43 3.40 -24.37
C GLN A 124 -5.77 2.76 -24.73
N ALA A 125 -5.85 1.43 -24.79
CA ALA A 125 -7.09 0.70 -25.05
C ALA A 125 -8.13 0.97 -23.94
N LEU A 126 -7.70 0.93 -22.67
CA LEU A 126 -8.56 1.31 -21.54
C LEU A 126 -9.06 2.75 -21.65
N ARG A 127 -8.21 3.70 -22.05
CA ARG A 127 -8.62 5.09 -22.26
C ARG A 127 -9.69 5.23 -23.34
N ASN A 128 -9.52 4.50 -24.45
CA ASN A 128 -10.45 4.56 -25.58
C ASN A 128 -11.84 4.00 -25.25
N GLN A 129 -11.97 3.17 -24.22
CA GLN A 129 -13.26 2.64 -23.76
C GLN A 129 -14.06 3.64 -22.90
N VAL A 130 -13.45 4.75 -22.47
CA VAL A 130 -14.14 5.74 -21.65
C VAL A 130 -14.82 6.80 -22.51
N LEU A 131 -16.15 6.79 -22.52
CA LEU A 131 -17.03 7.59 -23.39
C LEU A 131 -17.25 9.04 -22.91
N SER A 132 -16.22 9.76 -22.44
CA SER A 132 -16.43 11.17 -22.04
C SER A 132 -15.42 12.14 -22.65
N GLU A 133 -15.93 13.25 -23.19
CA GLU A 133 -15.18 14.28 -23.90
C GLU A 133 -14.13 15.00 -23.02
N ASN A 134 -14.25 14.87 -21.69
CA ASN A 134 -13.33 15.46 -20.71
C ASN A 134 -12.25 14.49 -20.18
N PHE A 135 -12.20 13.25 -20.67
CA PHE A 135 -11.35 12.20 -20.09
C PHE A 135 -9.88 12.25 -20.50
N HIS A 136 -9.49 13.18 -21.37
CA HIS A 136 -8.09 13.36 -21.80
C HIS A 136 -7.12 13.66 -20.64
N ARG A 137 -7.63 14.00 -19.44
CA ARG A 137 -6.84 14.29 -18.23
C ARG A 137 -6.81 13.16 -17.20
N CYS A 138 -7.41 12.01 -17.45
CA CYS A 138 -7.45 10.91 -16.47
C CYS A 138 -6.05 10.31 -16.21
N PRO A 139 -5.54 10.37 -14.97
CA PRO A 139 -4.30 9.72 -14.58
C PRO A 139 -4.32 8.21 -14.85
N ARG A 140 -3.15 7.65 -15.20
CA ARG A 140 -3.02 6.19 -15.41
C ARG A 140 -3.44 5.39 -14.17
N PHE A 141 -3.13 5.92 -12.98
CA PHE A 141 -3.49 5.31 -11.70
C PHE A 141 -5.01 5.15 -11.55
N ASP A 142 -5.77 6.22 -11.80
CA ASP A 142 -7.23 6.20 -11.69
C ASP A 142 -7.85 5.21 -12.69
N LEU A 143 -7.36 5.21 -13.93
CA LEU A 143 -7.86 4.32 -14.98
C LEU A 143 -7.63 2.83 -14.63
N ILE A 144 -6.42 2.48 -14.21
CA ILE A 144 -6.08 1.10 -13.82
C ILE A 144 -6.87 0.70 -12.57
N THR A 145 -6.96 1.58 -11.57
CA THR A 145 -7.69 1.33 -10.33
C THR A 145 -9.17 1.09 -10.60
N ALA A 146 -9.82 1.94 -11.40
CA ALA A 146 -11.22 1.77 -11.78
C ALA A 146 -11.45 0.47 -12.56
N CYS A 147 -10.56 0.13 -13.50
CA CYS A 147 -10.61 -1.13 -14.24
C CYS A 147 -10.52 -2.34 -13.31
N LEU A 148 -9.53 -2.38 -12.43
CA LEU A 148 -9.33 -3.48 -11.48
C LEU A 148 -10.48 -3.59 -10.49
N TRP A 149 -10.98 -2.46 -10.00
CA TRP A 149 -12.13 -2.43 -9.10
C TRP A 149 -13.40 -2.96 -9.77
N LYS A 150 -13.66 -2.56 -11.03
CA LYS A 150 -14.77 -3.11 -11.83
C LYS A 150 -14.61 -4.62 -12.05
N CYS A 151 -13.44 -5.08 -12.49
CA CYS A 151 -13.18 -6.49 -12.71
C CYS A 151 -13.36 -7.30 -11.41
N ARG A 152 -12.83 -6.81 -10.28
CA ARG A 152 -12.97 -7.48 -8.97
C ARG A 152 -14.43 -7.56 -8.55
N THR A 153 -15.20 -6.48 -8.71
CA THR A 153 -16.62 -6.44 -8.36
C THR A 153 -17.43 -7.44 -9.18
N ILE A 154 -17.15 -7.55 -10.49
CA ILE A 154 -17.82 -8.53 -11.36
C ILE A 154 -17.55 -9.96 -10.90
N VAL A 155 -16.30 -10.28 -10.53
CA VAL A 155 -15.92 -11.62 -10.06
C VAL A 155 -16.51 -11.94 -8.69
N LEU A 156 -16.61 -10.94 -7.80
CA LEU A 156 -17.26 -11.10 -6.50
C LEU A 156 -18.76 -11.40 -6.66
N ASN A 157 -19.39 -10.91 -7.73
CA ASN A 157 -20.79 -11.16 -8.09
C ASN A 157 -21.73 -11.07 -6.87
N PRO A 158 -21.86 -9.87 -6.26
CA PRO A 158 -22.65 -9.68 -5.06
C PRO A 158 -24.10 -10.15 -5.30
N ALA A 159 -24.65 -10.85 -4.29
CA ALA A 159 -26.00 -11.40 -4.39
C ALA A 159 -27.07 -10.30 -4.35
N ASP A 160 -26.79 -9.21 -3.64
CA ASP A 160 -27.62 -8.01 -3.59
C ASP A 160 -27.09 -6.98 -4.62
N PRO A 161 -27.88 -6.59 -5.64
CA PRO A 161 -27.50 -5.57 -6.61
C PRO A 161 -27.18 -4.20 -5.99
N ASP A 162 -27.74 -3.91 -4.81
CA ASP A 162 -27.53 -2.65 -4.09
C ASP A 162 -26.38 -2.74 -3.06
N GLU A 163 -25.64 -3.86 -3.04
CA GLU A 163 -24.49 -4.04 -2.16
C GLU A 163 -23.39 -3.00 -2.45
N MET A 164 -23.02 -2.24 -1.42
CA MET A 164 -22.00 -1.21 -1.51
C MET A 164 -20.59 -1.81 -1.54
N VAL A 165 -19.98 -1.87 -2.72
CA VAL A 165 -18.55 -2.18 -2.88
C VAL A 165 -17.73 -0.89 -2.82
N ARG A 166 -16.60 -0.90 -2.11
CA ARG A 166 -15.74 0.28 -1.93
C ARG A 166 -14.31 -0.03 -2.38
N VAL A 167 -13.61 0.98 -2.91
CA VAL A 167 -12.16 0.97 -3.12
C VAL A 167 -11.51 2.01 -2.21
N SER A 168 -10.54 1.59 -1.40
CA SER A 168 -9.79 2.48 -0.51
C SER A 168 -8.44 2.82 -1.12
N ILE A 169 -8.14 4.11 -1.21
CA ILE A 169 -6.89 4.62 -1.78
C ILE A 169 -6.16 5.42 -0.71
N ILE A 170 -4.92 5.01 -0.42
CA ILE A 170 -4.05 5.71 0.54
C ILE A 170 -3.41 6.90 -0.16
N ILE A 171 -3.49 8.08 0.46
CA ILE A 171 -2.96 9.33 -0.08
C ILE A 171 -1.82 9.82 0.79
N ASN A 172 -0.72 10.27 0.16
CA ASN A 172 0.34 10.96 0.88
C ASN A 172 -0.13 12.37 1.29
N ALA A 173 -0.16 12.64 2.59
CA ALA A 173 -0.56 13.92 3.15
C ALA A 173 0.58 14.95 3.24
N ARG A 174 1.84 14.55 2.99
CA ARG A 174 2.97 15.50 3.02
C ARG A 174 2.82 16.54 1.91
N GLY A 175 2.99 17.82 2.28
CA GLY A 175 2.93 18.93 1.33
C GLY A 175 1.51 19.31 0.86
N LYS A 176 0.48 18.81 1.55
CA LYS A 176 -0.91 19.24 1.36
C LYS A 176 -1.33 20.27 2.40
#